data_AF-A0A2P7YL01-F1
#
_entry.id   AF-A0A2P7YL01-F1
#
_cell.length_a   1.000
_cell.length_b   1.000
_cell.length_c   1.000
_cell.angle_alpha   90.00
_cell.angle_beta   90.00
_cell.angle_gamma   90.00
#
_symmetry.space_group_name_H-M   'P 1'
#
loop_
_entity.id
_entity.type
_entity.pdbx_description
1 polymer ?
#
loop_
_entity_poly.entity_id
_entity_poly.type
_entity_poly.pdbx_seq_one_letter_code
_entity_poly.pdbx_strand_id
1 'polypeptide(L)'
;MTPFTPRTWYKHRLPTPISPAFDPLTPESRLKIFYLLIAYACTATAFWITRMVSLRFRPTHPTGVAALSPDFRHKATMLTTVAIMNIVVETLLLLVLVYTVVLFRVRKRGTGTFLVVFAAATAYWVVVFGFGFWWDNYLFLNLVVGGPMLGLSLGWVVYFCVVHARARKMIRREEFECCAGRVIRRGEPESGKTSASFEGGRVSPLQM
;
A
#
# COMPACT_ATOMS: atom_id res chain seq x y z
N MET A 1 -4.43 -34.52 59.44
CA MET A 1 -4.37 -33.18 58.83
C MET A 1 -3.51 -33.28 57.59
N THR A 2 -4.13 -33.35 56.41
CA THR A 2 -3.46 -33.34 55.12
C THR A 2 -3.46 -31.91 54.57
N PRO A 3 -2.33 -31.39 54.05
CA PRO A 3 -2.30 -30.04 53.52
C PRO A 3 -3.06 -29.97 52.18
N PHE A 4 -3.97 -29.01 52.11
CA PHE A 4 -4.74 -28.65 50.92
C PHE A 4 -3.78 -27.99 49.92
N THR A 5 -3.41 -28.69 48.85
CA THR A 5 -2.67 -28.09 47.74
C THR A 5 -3.63 -27.28 46.87
N PRO A 6 -3.42 -25.97 46.68
CA PRO A 6 -4.29 -25.18 45.82
C PRO A 6 -4.09 -25.64 44.37
N ARG A 7 -5.19 -26.07 43.73
CA ARG A 7 -5.25 -26.28 42.29
C ARG A 7 -4.77 -25.01 41.60
N THR A 8 -3.59 -25.08 41.00
CA THR A 8 -3.16 -24.13 40.00
C THR A 8 -4.13 -24.25 38.84
N TRP A 9 -5.06 -23.30 38.77
CA TRP A 9 -5.83 -23.06 37.56
C TRP A 9 -4.82 -22.68 36.49
N TYR A 10 -4.41 -23.67 35.70
CA TYR A 10 -3.79 -23.42 34.42
C TYR A 10 -4.74 -22.47 33.69
N LYS A 11 -4.37 -21.19 33.63
CA LYS A 11 -4.75 -20.31 32.54
C LYS A 11 -4.24 -21.02 31.29
N HIS A 12 -5.05 -21.94 30.76
CA HIS A 12 -5.07 -22.20 29.35
C HIS A 12 -5.32 -20.83 28.75
N ARG A 13 -4.23 -20.12 28.42
CA ARG A 13 -4.25 -19.21 27.30
C ARG A 13 -4.67 -20.13 26.16
N LEU A 14 -5.98 -20.16 25.92
CA LEU A 14 -6.51 -20.53 24.62
C LEU A 14 -5.53 -19.89 23.64
N PRO A 15 -4.84 -20.66 22.78
CA PRO A 15 -4.03 -20.04 21.75
C PRO A 15 -4.98 -19.04 21.11
N THR A 16 -4.70 -17.75 21.29
CA THR A 16 -5.40 -16.70 20.56
C THR A 16 -5.39 -17.21 19.15
N PRO A 17 -6.54 -17.49 18.52
CA PRO A 17 -6.53 -17.86 17.13
C PRO A 17 -5.80 -16.69 16.49
N ILE A 18 -4.57 -16.96 16.06
CA ILE A 18 -3.88 -16.13 15.09
C ILE A 18 -4.78 -16.36 13.88
N SER A 19 -5.89 -15.62 13.85
CA SER A 19 -6.80 -15.61 12.73
C SER A 19 -5.87 -15.32 11.57
N PRO A 20 -5.63 -16.29 10.67
CA PRO A 20 -4.65 -16.12 9.63
C PRO A 20 -5.12 -14.89 8.90
N ALA A 21 -4.35 -13.79 9.05
CA ALA A 21 -4.78 -12.44 8.74
C ALA A 21 -5.56 -12.50 7.44
N PHE A 22 -6.90 -12.38 7.51
CA PHE A 22 -7.77 -12.66 6.39
C PHE A 22 -7.33 -11.71 5.28
N ASP A 23 -6.57 -12.22 4.33
CA ASP A 23 -6.02 -11.40 3.26
C ASP A 23 -7.16 -11.23 2.28
N PRO A 24 -7.78 -10.03 2.19
CA PRO A 24 -8.97 -9.85 1.37
C PRO A 24 -8.65 -9.93 -0.13
N LEU A 25 -7.38 -10.13 -0.47
CA LEU A 25 -6.86 -10.22 -1.82
C LEU A 25 -6.56 -11.68 -2.16
N THR A 26 -7.16 -12.17 -3.24
CA THR A 26 -6.77 -13.44 -3.86
C THR A 26 -5.31 -13.36 -4.33
N PRO A 27 -4.56 -14.48 -4.39
CA PRO A 27 -3.17 -14.49 -4.84
C PRO A 27 -2.98 -13.85 -6.22
N GLU A 28 -3.93 -14.07 -7.14
CA GLU A 28 -3.93 -13.44 -8.47
C GLU A 28 -4.14 -11.93 -8.41
N SER A 29 -5.10 -11.45 -7.60
CA SER A 29 -5.35 -10.01 -7.45
C SER A 29 -4.13 -9.31 -6.83
N ARG A 30 -3.44 -9.97 -5.90
CA ARG A 30 -2.23 -9.45 -5.28
C ARG A 30 -1.10 -9.25 -6.28
N LEU A 31 -0.92 -10.19 -7.22
CA LEU A 31 0.05 -10.05 -8.28
C LEU A 31 -0.26 -8.84 -9.18
N LYS A 32 -1.53 -8.69 -9.59
CA LYS A 32 -1.99 -7.54 -10.39
C LYS A 32 -1.76 -6.21 -9.67
N ILE A 33 -2.14 -6.13 -8.39
CA ILE A 33 -1.94 -4.93 -7.55
C ILE A 33 -0.46 -4.62 -7.40
N PHE A 34 0.40 -5.63 -7.24
CA PHE A 34 1.84 -5.42 -7.14
C PHE A 34 2.40 -4.76 -8.41
N TYR A 35 2.04 -5.26 -9.60
CA TYR A 35 2.46 -4.63 -10.85
C TYR A 35 1.88 -3.22 -11.03
N LEU A 36 0.63 -2.99 -10.63
CA LEU A 36 0.03 -1.66 -10.65
C LEU A 36 0.73 -0.69 -9.68
N LEU A 37 1.15 -1.16 -8.51
CA LEU A 37 1.93 -0.37 -7.55
C LEU A 37 3.32 -0.03 -8.08
N ILE A 38 3.98 -0.98 -8.78
CA ILE A 38 5.24 -0.71 -9.48
C ILE A 38 5.03 0.34 -10.56
N ALA A 39 4.00 0.18 -11.41
CA ALA A 39 3.69 1.13 -12.45
C ALA A 39 3.46 2.53 -11.86
N TYR A 40 2.66 2.63 -10.80
CA TYR A 40 2.44 3.88 -10.07
C TYR A 40 3.75 4.48 -9.53
N ALA A 41 4.63 3.67 -8.92
CA ALA A 41 5.93 4.13 -8.43
C ALA A 41 6.84 4.63 -9.55
N CYS A 42 6.85 3.95 -10.70
CA CYS A 42 7.57 4.40 -11.89
C CYS A 42 7.01 5.74 -12.40
N THR A 43 5.69 5.88 -12.49
CA THR A 43 5.06 7.15 -12.92
C THR A 43 5.36 8.28 -11.93
N ALA A 44 5.28 8.02 -10.63
CA ALA A 44 5.61 9.01 -9.59
C ALA A 44 7.09 9.44 -9.66
N THR A 45 7.99 8.48 -9.91
CA THR A 45 9.42 8.75 -10.10
C THR A 45 9.66 9.58 -11.35
N ALA A 46 9.05 9.22 -12.48
CA ALA A 46 9.17 9.97 -13.73
C ALA A 46 8.73 11.42 -13.56
N PHE A 47 7.59 11.65 -12.90
CA PHE A 47 7.09 12.99 -12.63
C PHE A 47 7.96 13.79 -11.66
N TRP A 48 8.50 13.14 -10.64
CA TRP A 48 9.48 13.76 -9.75
C TRP A 48 10.75 14.18 -10.52
N ILE A 49 11.26 13.33 -11.41
CA ILE A 49 12.40 13.67 -12.29
C ILE A 49 12.05 14.85 -13.20
N THR A 50 10.88 14.83 -13.86
CA THR A 50 10.43 15.95 -14.72
C THR A 50 10.40 17.26 -13.94
N ARG A 51 9.95 17.23 -12.68
CA ARG A 51 9.93 18.43 -11.82
C ARG A 51 11.33 18.90 -11.43
N MET A 52 12.23 17.98 -11.08
CA MET A 52 13.65 18.30 -10.82
C MET A 52 14.31 18.97 -12.02
N VAL A 53 14.09 18.43 -13.22
CA VAL A 53 14.62 18.98 -14.48
C VAL A 53 14.03 20.37 -14.75
N SER A 54 12.72 20.53 -14.56
CA SER A 54 12.03 21.81 -14.76
C SER A 54 12.53 22.91 -13.82
N LEU A 55 12.94 22.55 -12.60
CA LEU A 55 13.52 23.48 -11.64
C LEU A 55 14.97 23.86 -11.98
N ARG A 56 15.75 22.94 -12.54
CA ARG A 56 17.13 23.20 -12.98
C ARG A 56 17.21 24.19 -14.13
N PHE A 57 16.23 24.16 -15.04
CA PHE A 57 16.19 25.07 -16.19
C PHE A 57 15.57 26.43 -15.89
N ARG A 58 15.20 26.71 -14.62
CA ARG A 58 14.82 28.07 -14.28
C ARG A 58 16.03 28.99 -14.24
N PRO A 59 15.97 30.15 -14.92
CA PRO A 59 16.97 31.18 -14.74
C PRO A 59 16.95 31.61 -13.26
N THR A 60 17.95 31.15 -12.53
CA THR A 60 18.21 31.51 -11.12
C THR A 60 18.73 32.94 -10.99
N HIS A 61 19.14 33.52 -12.12
CA HIS A 61 19.57 34.91 -12.22
C HIS A 61 18.61 35.68 -13.13
N PRO A 62 17.96 36.75 -12.63
CA PRO A 62 17.18 37.62 -13.47
C PRO A 62 18.12 38.35 -14.44
N THR A 63 17.98 38.10 -15.73
CA THR A 63 18.63 38.88 -16.79
C THR A 63 17.77 40.10 -17.10
N GLY A 64 18.30 41.30 -16.84
CA GLY A 64 17.66 42.58 -17.22
C GLY A 64 17.09 43.42 -16.08
N VAL A 65 16.33 44.46 -16.46
CA VAL A 65 15.88 45.57 -15.58
C VAL A 65 14.95 45.11 -14.44
N ALA A 66 14.26 43.98 -14.59
CA ALA A 66 13.41 43.36 -13.55
C ALA A 66 14.21 42.82 -12.33
N ALA A 67 15.52 42.59 -12.48
CA ALA A 67 16.43 42.17 -11.41
C ALA A 67 16.63 43.21 -10.30
N LEU A 68 16.27 44.47 -10.56
CA LEU A 68 16.48 45.60 -9.66
C LEU A 68 15.31 45.82 -8.69
N SER A 69 14.13 45.23 -8.93
CA SER A 69 13.02 45.37 -7.98
C SER A 69 13.17 44.40 -6.80
N PRO A 70 13.11 44.88 -5.54
CA PRO A 70 13.23 44.04 -4.35
C PRO A 70 12.08 43.02 -4.26
N ASP A 71 10.88 43.37 -4.72
CA ASP A 71 9.71 42.50 -4.73
C ASP A 71 9.90 41.27 -5.63
N PHE A 72 10.57 41.42 -6.77
CA PHE A 72 10.80 40.31 -7.69
C PHE A 72 11.86 39.35 -7.15
N ARG A 73 12.90 39.86 -6.48
CA ARG A 73 13.89 39.02 -5.79
C ARG A 73 13.25 38.23 -4.65
N HIS A 74 12.44 38.89 -3.82
CA HIS A 74 11.77 38.21 -2.70
C HIS A 74 10.81 37.12 -3.19
N LYS A 75 10.00 37.41 -4.22
CA LYS A 75 9.12 36.41 -4.85
C LYS A 75 9.91 35.25 -5.47
N ALA A 76 11.00 35.52 -6.19
CA ALA A 76 11.83 34.46 -6.79
C ALA A 76 12.50 33.55 -5.75
N THR A 77 13.01 34.12 -4.65
CA THR A 77 13.57 33.34 -3.53
C THR A 77 12.50 32.48 -2.87
N MET A 78 11.32 33.04 -2.54
CA MET A 78 10.21 32.31 -1.94
C MET A 78 9.78 31.13 -2.83
N LEU A 79 9.64 31.37 -4.13
CA LEU A 79 9.30 30.34 -5.11
C LEU A 79 10.33 29.21 -5.18
N THR A 80 11.61 29.55 -5.08
CA THR A 80 12.69 28.56 -5.06
C THR A 80 12.66 27.74 -3.77
N THR A 81 12.44 28.38 -2.62
CA THR A 81 12.28 27.70 -1.33
C THR A 81 11.09 26.75 -1.33
N VAL A 82 9.92 27.19 -1.82
CA VAL A 82 8.73 26.34 -1.92
C VAL A 82 8.98 25.14 -2.83
N ALA A 83 9.65 25.35 -3.96
CA ALA A 83 9.99 24.27 -4.88
C ALA A 83 10.94 23.24 -4.26
N ILE A 84 11.97 23.69 -3.53
CA ILE A 84 12.92 22.80 -2.83
C ILE A 84 12.17 21.99 -1.75
N MET A 85 11.34 22.65 -0.95
CA MET A 85 10.53 21.97 0.08
C MET A 85 9.63 20.91 -0.55
N ASN A 86 9.05 21.21 -1.71
CA ASN A 86 8.21 20.26 -2.43
C ASN A 86 9.00 19.03 -2.88
N ILE A 87 10.20 19.23 -3.46
CA ILE A 87 11.09 18.12 -3.83
C ILE A 87 11.39 17.23 -2.62
N VAL A 88 11.75 17.83 -1.48
CA VAL A 88 12.10 17.09 -0.26
C VAL A 88 10.91 16.24 0.23
N VAL A 89 9.71 16.83 0.28
CA VAL A 89 8.49 16.11 0.67
C VAL A 89 8.18 14.98 -0.31
N GLU A 90 8.34 15.20 -1.62
CA GLU A 90 8.12 14.15 -2.62
C GLU A 90 9.13 13.01 -2.52
N THR A 91 10.40 13.32 -2.25
CA THR A 91 11.42 12.30 -2.02
C THR A 91 11.04 11.42 -0.82
N LEU A 92 10.55 12.02 0.27
CA LEU A 92 10.04 11.25 1.42
C LEU A 92 8.84 10.38 1.04
N LEU A 93 7.87 10.92 0.29
CA LEU A 93 6.71 10.16 -0.19
C LEU A 93 7.11 9.01 -1.12
N LEU A 94 8.08 9.22 -2.01
CA LEU A 94 8.63 8.19 -2.89
C LEU A 94 9.32 7.09 -2.09
N LEU A 95 10.14 7.45 -1.10
CA LEU A 95 10.80 6.47 -0.22
C LEU A 95 9.76 5.63 0.54
N VAL A 96 8.73 6.27 1.09
CA VAL A 96 7.63 5.57 1.77
C VAL A 96 6.89 4.65 0.78
N LEU A 97 6.63 5.11 -0.43
CA LEU A 97 5.99 4.31 -1.47
C LEU A 97 6.84 3.07 -1.81
N VAL A 98 8.11 3.23 -2.13
CA VAL A 98 9.03 2.11 -2.44
C VAL A 98 9.09 1.13 -1.27
N TYR A 99 9.23 1.65 -0.05
CA TYR A 99 9.24 0.82 1.16
C TYR A 99 7.92 0.03 1.32
N THR A 100 6.78 0.65 1.06
CA THR A 100 5.48 -0.03 1.13
C THR A 100 5.31 -1.09 0.05
N VAL A 101 5.81 -0.86 -1.17
CA VAL A 101 5.83 -1.86 -2.25
C VAL A 101 6.66 -3.08 -1.85
N VAL A 102 7.84 -2.87 -1.26
CA VAL A 102 8.68 -3.95 -0.74
C VAL A 102 7.94 -4.73 0.35
N LEU A 103 7.30 -4.03 1.30
CA LEU A 103 6.53 -4.70 2.36
C LEU A 103 5.30 -5.44 1.84
N PHE A 104 4.68 -4.96 0.75
CA PHE A 104 3.58 -5.66 0.08
C PHE A 104 4.02 -7.03 -0.44
N ARG A 105 5.22 -7.08 -1.05
CA ARG A 105 5.83 -8.30 -1.60
C ARG A 105 6.12 -9.33 -0.51
N VAL A 106 6.66 -8.89 0.63
CA VAL A 106 7.02 -9.77 1.76
C VAL A 106 5.79 -10.15 2.62
N ARG A 107 4.59 -9.69 2.25
CA ARG A 107 3.33 -9.94 2.97
C ARG A 107 3.31 -9.49 4.44
N LYS A 108 4.16 -8.53 4.80
CA LYS A 108 4.29 -8.04 6.19
C LYS A 108 3.28 -6.97 6.59
N ARG A 109 2.55 -6.37 5.63
CA ARG A 109 1.56 -5.32 5.91
C ARG A 109 0.23 -5.59 5.23
N GLY A 110 -0.83 -5.28 5.96
CA GLY A 110 -2.21 -5.36 5.48
C GLY A 110 -2.63 -4.14 4.66
N THR A 111 -3.77 -4.26 3.99
CA THR A 111 -4.42 -3.22 3.17
C THR A 111 -4.65 -1.90 3.90
N GLY A 112 -4.80 -1.92 5.23
CA GLY A 112 -4.94 -0.71 6.04
C GLY A 112 -3.73 0.23 5.98
N THR A 113 -2.50 -0.29 5.91
CA THR A 113 -1.31 0.58 5.79
C THR A 113 -1.28 1.29 4.43
N PHE A 114 -1.65 0.61 3.35
CA PHE A 114 -1.71 1.21 2.02
C PHE A 114 -2.73 2.34 1.97
N LEU A 115 -3.89 2.16 2.61
CA LEU A 115 -4.90 3.21 2.71
C LEU A 115 -4.35 4.48 3.36
N VAL A 116 -3.62 4.35 4.48
CA VAL A 116 -3.02 5.51 5.17
C VAL A 116 -1.98 6.20 4.27
N VAL A 117 -1.13 5.43 3.60
CA VAL A 117 -0.08 5.97 2.71
C VAL A 117 -0.69 6.72 1.53
N PHE A 118 -1.67 6.13 0.85
CA PHE A 118 -2.32 6.78 -0.28
C PHE A 118 -3.21 7.95 0.15
N ALA A 119 -3.79 7.93 1.36
CA ALA A 119 -4.51 9.07 1.90
C ALA A 119 -3.57 10.26 2.17
N ALA A 120 -2.40 10.00 2.77
CA ALA A 120 -1.38 11.02 2.96
C ALA A 120 -0.86 11.58 1.63
N ALA A 121 -0.62 10.71 0.63
CA ALA A 121 -0.23 11.12 -0.71
C ALA A 121 -1.33 11.98 -1.37
N THR A 122 -2.60 11.58 -1.24
CA THR A 122 -3.75 12.34 -1.78
C THR A 122 -3.82 13.73 -1.13
N ALA A 123 -3.72 13.82 0.20
CA ALA A 123 -3.72 15.09 0.92
C ALA A 123 -2.58 16.01 0.45
N TYR A 124 -1.39 15.46 0.27
CA TYR A 124 -0.25 16.19 -0.29
C TYR A 124 -0.57 16.71 -1.70
N TRP A 125 -1.07 15.87 -2.60
CA TRP A 125 -1.39 16.27 -3.97
C TRP A 125 -2.52 17.29 -4.04
N VAL A 126 -3.50 17.24 -3.13
CA VAL A 126 -4.55 18.27 -3.02
C VAL A 126 -3.93 19.62 -2.67
N VAL A 127 -3.01 19.66 -1.70
CA VAL A 127 -2.31 20.90 -1.31
C VAL A 127 -1.50 21.43 -2.48
N VAL A 128 -0.70 20.60 -3.14
CA VAL A 128 0.13 21.02 -4.29
C VAL A 128 -0.71 21.51 -5.46
N PHE A 129 -1.80 20.81 -5.77
CA PHE A 129 -2.73 21.21 -6.83
C PHE A 129 -3.42 22.53 -6.48
N GLY A 130 -3.89 22.69 -5.24
CA GLY A 130 -4.50 23.92 -4.74
C GLY A 130 -3.54 25.12 -4.76
N PHE A 131 -2.29 24.93 -4.35
CA PHE A 131 -1.26 25.96 -4.45
C PHE A 131 -0.96 26.34 -5.92
N GLY A 132 -1.04 25.38 -6.84
CA GLY A 132 -0.87 25.62 -8.27
C GLY A 132 -1.95 26.50 -8.89
N PHE A 133 -3.18 26.44 -8.38
CA PHE A 133 -4.26 27.33 -8.81
C PHE A 133 -4.11 28.76 -8.30
N TRP A 134 -3.45 28.95 -7.16
CA TRP A 134 -3.30 30.27 -6.54
C TRP A 134 -2.12 31.07 -7.11
N TRP A 135 -1.14 30.39 -7.71
CA TRP A 135 0.08 30.99 -8.25
C TRP A 135 0.20 30.68 -9.75
N ASP A 136 -0.35 31.57 -10.60
CA ASP A 136 -0.46 31.43 -12.06
C ASP A 136 0.81 30.92 -12.78
N ASN A 137 2.00 31.24 -12.24
CA ASN A 137 3.31 30.86 -12.81
C ASN A 137 3.63 29.35 -12.79
N TYR A 138 2.83 28.51 -12.14
CA TYR A 138 3.04 27.05 -12.04
C TYR A 138 1.84 26.22 -12.48
N LEU A 139 0.81 26.88 -12.99
CA LEU A 139 -0.48 26.26 -13.22
C LEU A 139 -0.37 25.09 -14.19
N PHE A 140 0.37 25.24 -15.30
CA PHE A 140 0.53 24.17 -16.29
C PHE A 140 1.24 22.93 -15.74
N LEU A 141 2.40 23.10 -15.09
CA LEU A 141 3.16 21.98 -14.52
C LEU A 141 2.39 21.29 -13.40
N ASN A 142 1.69 22.04 -12.54
CA ASN A 142 0.87 21.46 -11.48
C ASN A 142 -0.40 20.80 -12.01
N LEU A 143 -1.00 21.30 -13.08
CA LEU A 143 -2.16 20.69 -13.71
C LEU A 143 -1.79 19.38 -14.42
N VAL A 144 -0.74 19.40 -15.26
CA VAL A 144 -0.34 18.26 -16.09
C VAL A 144 0.32 17.15 -15.27
N VAL A 145 1.05 17.50 -14.21
CA VAL A 145 1.77 16.51 -13.38
C VAL A 145 1.00 16.20 -12.09
N GLY A 146 0.54 17.24 -11.39
CA GLY A 146 -0.15 17.08 -10.10
C GLY A 146 -1.56 16.53 -10.23
N GLY A 147 -2.31 16.95 -11.25
CA GLY A 147 -3.68 16.47 -11.50
C GLY A 147 -3.75 14.95 -11.69
N PRO A 148 -2.98 14.36 -12.62
CA PRO A 148 -2.96 12.91 -12.80
C PRO A 148 -2.51 12.13 -11.56
N MET A 149 -1.51 12.63 -10.82
CA MET A 149 -1.07 11.98 -9.58
C MET A 149 -2.11 12.04 -8.47
N LEU A 150 -2.83 13.15 -8.36
CA LEU A 150 -3.96 13.27 -7.45
C LEU A 150 -5.05 12.24 -7.80
N GLY A 151 -5.43 12.17 -9.08
CA GLY A 151 -6.43 11.22 -9.55
C GLY A 151 -6.05 9.76 -9.29
N LEU A 152 -4.79 9.39 -9.58
CA LEU A 152 -4.27 8.05 -9.31
C LEU A 152 -4.23 7.74 -7.81
N SER A 153 -3.76 8.68 -6.98
CA SER A 153 -3.71 8.52 -5.52
C SER A 153 -5.11 8.33 -4.94
N LEU A 154 -6.07 9.15 -5.37
CA LEU A 154 -7.46 9.06 -4.95
C LEU A 154 -8.10 7.73 -5.38
N GLY A 155 -7.83 7.27 -6.60
CA GLY A 155 -8.25 5.96 -7.09
C GLY A 155 -7.78 4.82 -6.18
N TRP A 156 -6.52 4.86 -5.75
CA TRP A 156 -5.98 3.91 -4.78
C TRP A 156 -6.66 3.99 -3.42
N VAL A 157 -6.91 5.20 -2.89
CA VAL A 157 -7.64 5.38 -1.63
C VAL A 157 -9.02 4.73 -1.70
N VAL A 158 -9.79 5.03 -2.76
CA VAL A 158 -11.13 4.46 -2.96
C VAL A 158 -11.06 2.94 -3.05
N TYR A 159 -10.13 2.41 -3.85
CA TYR A 159 -9.92 0.97 -3.99
C TYR A 159 -9.64 0.29 -2.65
N PHE A 160 -8.63 0.75 -1.90
CA PHE A 160 -8.28 0.16 -0.61
C PHE A 160 -9.37 0.36 0.43
N CYS A 161 -10.13 1.45 0.38
CA CYS A 161 -11.26 1.69 1.26
C CYS A 161 -12.37 0.65 1.02
N VAL A 162 -12.72 0.39 -0.25
CA VAL A 162 -13.70 -0.64 -0.62
C VAL A 162 -13.22 -2.03 -0.20
N VAL A 163 -11.95 -2.37 -0.46
CA VAL A 163 -11.38 -3.67 -0.06
C VAL A 163 -11.38 -3.82 1.47
N HIS A 164 -10.99 -2.79 2.21
CA HIS A 164 -10.97 -2.82 3.66
C HIS A 164 -12.38 -2.91 4.27
N ALA A 165 -13.36 -2.20 3.70
CA ALA A 165 -14.75 -2.28 4.11
C ALA A 165 -15.34 -3.69 3.87
N ARG A 166 -15.02 -4.32 2.74
CA ARG A 166 -15.42 -5.71 2.44
C ARG A 166 -14.79 -6.70 3.42
N ALA A 167 -13.50 -6.57 3.69
CA ALA A 167 -12.78 -7.40 4.66
C ALA A 167 -13.43 -7.33 6.06
N ARG A 168 -13.74 -6.12 6.54
CA ARG A 168 -14.41 -5.93 7.84
C ARG A 168 -15.80 -6.55 7.89
N LYS A 169 -16.57 -6.49 6.79
CA LYS A 169 -17.90 -7.12 6.71
C LYS A 169 -17.79 -8.66 6.78
N MET A 170 -16.81 -9.26 6.11
CA MET A 170 -16.58 -10.71 6.16
C MET A 170 -16.17 -11.16 7.56
N ILE A 171 -15.21 -10.45 8.19
CA ILE A 171 -14.75 -10.76 9.54
C ILE A 171 -15.90 -10.68 10.54
N ARG A 172 -16.70 -9.60 10.52
CA ARG A 172 -17.87 -9.50 11.41
C ARG A 172 -18.87 -10.64 11.18
N ARG A 173 -19.10 -11.03 9.92
CA ARG A 173 -20.02 -12.12 9.62
C ARG A 173 -19.50 -13.47 10.14
N GLU A 174 -18.22 -13.74 9.97
CA GLU A 174 -17.55 -14.94 10.53
C GLU A 174 -17.59 -14.92 12.07
N GLU A 175 -17.38 -13.77 12.71
CA GLU A 175 -17.51 -13.60 14.16
C GLU A 175 -18.95 -13.86 14.64
N PHE A 176 -19.95 -13.30 13.96
CA PHE A 176 -21.36 -13.56 14.27
C PHE A 176 -21.75 -15.04 14.08
N GLU A 177 -21.26 -15.71 13.03
CA GLU A 177 -21.54 -17.13 12.78
C GLU A 177 -20.85 -18.05 13.79
N CYS A 178 -19.62 -17.74 14.20
CA CYS A 178 -18.92 -18.40 15.30
C CYS A 178 -19.64 -18.19 16.65
N CYS A 179 -20.06 -16.97 16.97
CA CYS A 179 -20.82 -16.67 18.17
C CYS A 179 -22.23 -17.30 18.16
N ALA A 180 -22.81 -17.53 16.98
CA ALA A 180 -24.10 -18.21 16.81
C ALA A 180 -23.97 -19.75 16.80
N GLY A 181 -22.79 -20.32 17.06
CA GLY A 181 -22.57 -21.77 17.13
C GLY A 181 -22.65 -22.51 15.79
N ARG A 182 -22.73 -21.79 14.66
CA ARG A 182 -22.71 -22.39 13.32
C ARG A 182 -21.25 -22.48 12.84
N VAL A 183 -20.59 -23.58 13.18
CA VAL A 183 -19.28 -23.92 12.63
C VAL A 183 -19.45 -24.29 11.16
N ILE A 184 -19.24 -23.33 10.27
CA ILE A 184 -19.08 -23.64 8.84
C ILE A 184 -17.74 -24.36 8.71
N ARG A 185 -17.78 -25.68 8.52
CA ARG A 185 -16.64 -26.45 7.97
C ARG A 185 -16.30 -25.80 6.62
N ARG A 186 -15.32 -24.89 6.60
CA ARG A 186 -14.75 -24.39 5.36
C ARG A 186 -14.03 -25.58 4.74
N GLY A 187 -14.52 -26.04 3.59
CA GLY A 187 -13.93 -27.16 2.86
C GLY A 187 -12.44 -26.93 2.70
N GLU A 188 -11.66 -27.87 3.24
CA GLU A 188 -10.25 -28.01 2.88
C GLU A 188 -10.16 -28.10 1.35
N PRO A 189 -9.16 -27.49 0.72
CA PRO A 189 -8.87 -27.82 -0.67
C PRO A 189 -8.53 -29.32 -0.71
N GLU A 190 -9.29 -30.09 -1.47
CA GLU A 190 -8.95 -31.46 -1.86
C GLU A 190 -7.53 -31.47 -2.46
N SER A 191 -6.54 -31.73 -1.61
CA SER A 191 -5.17 -32.06 -2.02
C SER A 191 -4.73 -33.31 -1.28
N GLY A 192 -5.60 -34.30 -1.27
CA GLY A 192 -5.27 -35.69 -1.02
C GLY A 192 -5.41 -36.44 -2.34
N LYS A 193 -4.44 -36.30 -3.25
CA LYS A 193 -4.25 -37.30 -4.31
C LYS A 193 -3.80 -38.58 -3.61
N THR A 194 -4.77 -39.39 -3.24
CA THR A 194 -4.61 -40.77 -2.82
C THR A 194 -4.10 -41.55 -4.03
N SER A 195 -2.78 -41.56 -4.22
CA SER A 195 -2.11 -42.53 -5.08
C SER A 195 -2.14 -43.87 -4.36
N ALA A 196 -3.29 -44.53 -4.38
CA ALA A 196 -3.38 -45.95 -4.11
C ALA A 196 -2.78 -46.68 -5.32
N SER A 197 -1.52 -47.08 -5.23
CA SER A 197 -0.95 -48.11 -6.10
C SER A 197 -0.43 -49.24 -5.24
N PHE A 198 -1.39 -50.08 -4.87
CA PHE A 198 -1.31 -51.51 -4.61
C PHE A 198 0.10 -52.13 -4.56
N GLU A 199 0.54 -52.38 -3.33
CA GLU A 199 1.61 -53.29 -2.97
C GLU A 199 1.12 -54.74 -3.20
N GLY A 200 1.29 -55.23 -4.42
CA GLY A 200 0.93 -56.59 -4.84
C GLY A 200 2.15 -57.50 -4.80
N GLY A 201 2.20 -58.38 -3.79
CA GLY A 201 3.29 -59.33 -3.55
C GLY A 201 3.50 -60.38 -4.66
N ARG A 202 4.74 -60.84 -4.73
CA ARG A 202 5.26 -62.04 -5.42
C ARG A 202 4.31 -63.24 -5.37
N VAL A 203 4.13 -63.92 -6.52
CA VAL A 203 4.19 -65.39 -6.60
C VAL A 203 4.77 -65.79 -7.98
N SER A 204 5.84 -66.57 -7.97
CA SER A 204 6.43 -67.25 -9.14
C SER A 204 5.57 -68.42 -9.62
N PRO A 205 5.65 -68.79 -10.90
CA PRO A 205 5.66 -70.20 -11.30
C PRO A 205 6.90 -70.47 -12.18
N LEU A 206 7.86 -71.26 -11.70
CA LEU A 206 7.95 -72.73 -11.84
C LEU A 206 7.98 -73.19 -13.30
N GLN A 207 9.13 -73.78 -13.62
CA GLN A 207 9.54 -74.43 -14.85
C GLN A 207 8.60 -75.57 -15.25
N MET A 208 8.34 -75.68 -16.55
CA MET A 208 8.32 -76.93 -17.31
C MET A 208 8.77 -76.63 -18.73
#